data_AF-A0A382QYD2-F1
#
_entry.id   AF-A0A382QYD2-F1
#
_cell.length_a   1.000
_cell.length_b   1.000
_cell.length_c   1.000
_cell.angle_alpha   90.00
_cell.angle_beta   90.00
_cell.angle_gamma   90.00
#
_symmetry.space_group_name_H-M   'P 1'
#
loop_
_entity.id
_entity.type
_entity.pdbx_description
1 polymer ?
#
loop_
_entity_poly.entity_id
_entity_poly.type
_entity_poly.pdbx_seq_one_letter_code
_entity_poly.pdbx_strand_id
1 'polypeptide(L)'
;EEDPFQFFALPRPNLVIATMWAMTDFTRYNGATLLVPGSHKWPAQRKAQPDEIVSAEMPSGSVMIWLGGTLHAAAVNRSDDWRYGVILSYSLGWLRQEENQYLDLPPSLLAGMSEEIKDLVGYPMHGSLGFYDPSLRALEIS
;
A
#
# COMPACT_ATOMS: atom_id res chain seq x y z
N GLU A 1 -2.29 -6.30 -5.77
CA GLU A 1 -1.86 -6.35 -4.34
C GLU A 1 -2.70 -7.30 -3.50
N GLU A 2 -3.95 -7.59 -3.86
CA GLU A 2 -4.80 -8.49 -3.05
C GLU A 2 -4.65 -9.99 -3.36
N ASP A 3 -3.72 -10.37 -4.25
CA ASP A 3 -3.51 -11.77 -4.68
C ASP A 3 -3.17 -12.76 -3.57
N PRO A 4 -2.47 -12.38 -2.49
CA PRO A 4 -2.29 -13.26 -1.33
C PRO A 4 -3.59 -13.64 -0.61
N PHE A 5 -4.67 -12.85 -0.72
CA PHE A 5 -5.93 -13.08 0.01
C PHE A 5 -6.89 -14.00 -0.76
N GLN A 6 -6.49 -15.25 -0.97
CA GLN A 6 -7.21 -16.21 -1.82
C GLN A 6 -8.55 -16.72 -1.25
N PHE A 7 -8.86 -16.43 0.01
CA PHE A 7 -10.13 -16.81 0.64
C PHE A 7 -11.35 -16.07 0.08
N PHE A 8 -11.13 -14.93 -0.58
CA PHE A 8 -12.20 -14.12 -1.18
C PHE A 8 -12.29 -14.38 -2.68
N ALA A 9 -13.52 -14.54 -3.18
CA ALA A 9 -13.78 -14.62 -4.62
C ALA A 9 -13.41 -13.30 -5.31
N LEU A 10 -13.04 -13.39 -6.59
CA LEU A 10 -12.78 -12.22 -7.44
C LEU A 10 -14.10 -11.66 -8.03
N PRO A 11 -14.28 -10.33 -8.11
CA PRO A 11 -13.43 -9.29 -7.53
C PRO A 11 -13.51 -9.32 -5.99
N ARG A 12 -12.36 -9.22 -5.33
CA ARG A 12 -12.28 -9.25 -3.87
C ARG A 12 -12.92 -7.98 -3.28
N PRO A 13 -13.39 -8.02 -2.02
CA PRO A 13 -13.70 -6.80 -1.28
C PRO A 13 -12.47 -5.87 -1.23
N ASN A 14 -12.67 -4.59 -0.94
CA ASN A 14 -11.54 -3.68 -0.73
C ASN A 14 -10.82 -4.05 0.57
N LEU A 15 -9.73 -4.80 0.46
CA LEU A 15 -8.94 -5.31 1.58
C LEU A 15 -7.68 -4.49 1.82
N VAL A 16 -7.16 -3.90 0.73
CA VAL A 16 -5.93 -3.10 0.73
C VAL A 16 -6.17 -1.79 0.00
N ILE A 17 -5.58 -0.73 0.52
CA ILE A 17 -5.33 0.50 -0.24
C ILE A 17 -3.83 0.68 -0.38
N ALA A 18 -3.41 1.22 -1.51
CA ALA A 18 -2.02 1.44 -1.82
C ALA A 18 -1.80 2.89 -2.20
N THR A 19 -0.64 3.40 -1.83
CA THR A 19 -0.22 4.77 -2.12
C THR A 19 1.12 4.75 -2.83
N MET A 20 1.29 5.66 -3.77
CA MET A 20 2.55 5.92 -4.45
C MET A 20 2.87 7.40 -4.28
N TRP A 21 3.93 7.66 -3.54
CA TRP A 21 4.45 9.00 -3.29
C TRP A 21 5.50 9.30 -4.35
N ALA A 22 5.25 10.34 -5.16
CA ALA A 22 6.21 10.82 -6.13
C ALA A 22 7.36 11.55 -5.42
N MET A 23 8.57 10.96 -5.44
CA MET A 23 9.79 11.63 -4.94
C MET A 23 10.50 12.42 -6.03
N THR A 24 10.10 12.19 -7.29
CA THR A 24 10.46 12.94 -8.50
C THR A 24 9.20 13.14 -9.33
N ASP A 25 9.25 14.02 -10.34
CA ASP A 25 8.14 14.13 -11.30
C ASP A 25 7.90 12.79 -12.01
N PHE A 26 6.63 12.38 -12.07
CA PHE A 26 6.19 11.24 -12.85
C PHE A 26 5.56 11.76 -14.12
N THR A 27 6.13 11.36 -15.25
CA THR A 27 5.66 11.71 -16.59
C THR A 27 5.47 10.44 -17.39
N ARG A 28 4.69 10.51 -18.46
CA ARG A 28 4.53 9.38 -19.39
C ARG A 28 5.86 8.92 -19.97
N TYR A 29 6.82 9.84 -20.15
CA TYR A 29 8.11 9.53 -20.75
C TYR A 29 9.06 8.82 -19.77
N ASN A 30 9.10 9.25 -18.50
CA ASN A 30 9.98 8.63 -17.49
C ASN A 30 9.34 7.45 -16.74
N GLY A 31 8.21 6.95 -17.23
CA GLY A 31 7.62 5.70 -16.75
C GLY A 31 6.67 5.87 -15.57
N ALA A 32 5.85 6.93 -15.55
CA ALA A 32 4.75 7.08 -14.60
C ALA A 32 3.90 5.80 -14.47
N THR A 33 3.36 5.56 -13.27
CA THR A 33 2.55 4.37 -12.99
C THR A 33 1.33 4.32 -13.93
N LEU A 34 1.06 3.14 -14.48
CA LEU A 34 -0.12 2.87 -15.28
C LEU A 34 -1.24 2.34 -14.38
N LEU A 35 -2.46 2.83 -14.59
CA LEU A 35 -3.67 2.40 -13.90
C LEU A 35 -4.76 2.07 -14.91
N VAL A 36 -5.66 1.18 -14.54
CA VAL A 36 -6.92 0.94 -15.27
C VAL A 36 -8.09 1.31 -14.36
N PRO A 37 -8.63 2.54 -14.45
CA PRO A 37 -9.70 2.99 -13.57
C PRO A 37 -10.91 2.06 -13.59
N GLY A 38 -11.43 1.72 -12.40
CA GLY A 38 -12.59 0.84 -12.24
C GLY A 38 -12.30 -0.66 -12.35
N SER A 39 -11.08 -1.06 -12.70
CA SER A 39 -10.71 -2.48 -12.87
C SER A 39 -10.77 -3.34 -11.61
N HIS A 40 -10.74 -2.74 -10.42
CA HIS A 40 -10.97 -3.43 -9.14
C HIS A 40 -12.34 -4.11 -9.03
N LYS A 41 -13.29 -3.79 -9.93
CA LYS A 41 -14.62 -4.41 -9.99
C LYS A 41 -14.72 -5.51 -11.06
N TRP A 42 -13.65 -5.77 -11.79
CA TRP A 42 -13.71 -6.66 -12.95
C TRP A 42 -13.58 -8.13 -12.55
N PRO A 43 -14.17 -9.05 -13.35
CA PRO A 43 -13.86 -10.47 -13.22
C PRO A 43 -12.39 -10.72 -13.58
N ALA A 44 -11.80 -11.74 -12.95
CA ALA A 44 -10.36 -12.03 -13.01
C ALA A 44 -9.78 -12.16 -14.43
N GLN A 45 -10.56 -12.67 -15.38
CA GLN A 45 -10.11 -12.97 -16.74
C GLN A 45 -10.16 -11.75 -17.67
N ARG A 46 -10.75 -10.63 -17.24
CA ARG A 46 -10.85 -9.43 -18.06
C ARG A 46 -9.47 -8.79 -18.19
N LYS A 47 -9.04 -8.57 -19.44
CA LYS A 47 -7.83 -7.84 -19.77
C LYS A 47 -8.19 -6.41 -20.15
N ALA A 48 -7.36 -5.47 -19.71
CA ALA A 48 -7.48 -4.07 -20.10
C ALA A 48 -7.14 -3.90 -21.59
N GLN A 49 -7.90 -3.05 -22.27
CA GLN A 49 -7.57 -2.54 -23.59
C GLN A 49 -6.62 -1.35 -23.49
N PRO A 50 -5.79 -1.07 -24.52
CA PRO A 50 -4.81 0.02 -24.46
C PRO A 50 -5.39 1.41 -24.14
N ASP A 51 -6.63 1.68 -24.56
CA ASP A 51 -7.33 2.94 -24.32
C ASP A 51 -7.93 3.07 -22.91
N GLU A 52 -8.05 1.97 -22.17
CA GLU A 52 -8.48 1.97 -20.76
C GLU A 52 -7.31 2.25 -19.79
N ILE A 53 -6.07 2.21 -20.29
CA ILE A 53 -4.86 2.37 -19.49
C ILE A 53 -4.47 3.85 -19.41
N VAL A 54 -4.45 4.37 -18.18
CA VAL A 54 -4.12 5.76 -17.88
C VAL A 54 -2.73 5.84 -17.25
N SER A 55 -1.91 6.77 -17.73
CA SER A 55 -0.63 7.13 -17.11
C SER A 55 -0.87 8.14 -15.99
N ALA A 56 -0.49 7.81 -14.76
CA ALA A 56 -0.61 8.70 -13.61
C ALA A 56 0.57 9.69 -13.56
N GLU A 57 0.51 10.68 -14.44
CA GLU A 57 1.48 11.78 -14.48
C GLU A 57 1.21 12.75 -13.33
N MET A 58 2.22 13.04 -12.52
CA MET A 58 2.08 13.88 -11.33
C MET A 58 3.42 14.51 -10.93
N PRO A 59 3.45 15.75 -10.42
CA PRO A 59 4.67 16.39 -9.96
C PRO A 59 5.19 15.75 -8.66
N SER A 60 6.49 15.92 -8.40
CA SER A 60 7.12 15.53 -7.14
C SER A 60 6.35 16.07 -5.92
N GLY A 61 6.18 15.24 -4.90
CA GLY A 61 5.37 15.50 -3.71
C GLY A 61 3.90 15.10 -3.84
N SER A 62 3.44 14.70 -5.04
CA SER A 62 2.08 14.17 -5.23
C SER A 62 1.95 12.76 -4.68
N VAL A 63 0.72 12.40 -4.28
CA VAL A 63 0.36 11.05 -3.84
C VAL A 63 -0.76 10.51 -4.69
N MET A 64 -0.51 9.36 -5.33
CA MET A 64 -1.54 8.58 -6.01
C MET A 64 -2.05 7.49 -5.06
N ILE A 65 -3.36 7.29 -5.02
CA ILE A 65 -4.02 6.29 -4.16
C ILE A 65 -4.87 5.36 -5.04
N TRP A 66 -4.79 4.05 -4.82
CA TRP A 66 -5.65 3.07 -5.49
C TRP A 66 -6.09 1.94 -4.54
N LEU A 67 -7.16 1.24 -4.93
CA LEU A 67 -7.65 0.04 -4.25
C LEU A 67 -6.85 -1.18 -4.74
N GLY A 68 -6.52 -2.12 -3.87
CA GLY A 68 -5.57 -3.21 -4.14
C GLY A 68 -5.96 -4.17 -5.27
N GLY A 69 -7.23 -4.22 -5.65
CA GLY A 69 -7.75 -4.92 -6.83
C GLY A 69 -7.61 -4.17 -8.16
N THR A 70 -7.17 -2.90 -8.15
CA THR A 70 -7.00 -2.09 -9.37
C THR A 70 -5.80 -2.61 -10.16
N LEU A 71 -6.03 -2.95 -11.43
CA LEU A 71 -4.95 -3.29 -12.37
C LEU A 71 -4.02 -2.08 -12.52
N HIS A 72 -2.74 -2.31 -12.32
CA HIS A 72 -1.70 -1.31 -12.40
C HIS A 72 -0.38 -1.93 -12.85
N ALA A 73 0.54 -1.09 -13.36
CA ALA A 73 1.87 -1.52 -13.77
C ALA A 73 2.85 -0.34 -13.73
N ALA A 74 4.14 -0.63 -13.63
CA ALA A 74 5.16 0.37 -13.94
C ALA A 74 5.27 0.54 -15.46
N ALA A 75 5.24 1.78 -15.96
CA ALA A 75 5.58 2.03 -17.36
C ALA A 75 7.10 1.99 -17.58
N VAL A 76 7.49 1.80 -18.84
CA VAL A 76 8.90 1.88 -19.25
C VAL A 76 9.42 3.29 -19.03
N ASN A 77 10.50 3.44 -18.28
CA ASN A 77 11.26 4.68 -18.22
C ASN A 77 12.13 4.80 -19.48
N ARG A 78 11.88 5.83 -20.30
CA ARG A 78 12.62 6.11 -21.53
C ARG A 78 13.60 7.27 -21.40
N SER A 79 13.66 7.89 -20.22
CA SER A 79 14.61 8.96 -19.93
C SER A 79 15.97 8.40 -19.54
N ASP A 80 16.97 9.27 -19.52
CA ASP A 80 18.34 8.94 -19.09
C ASP A 80 18.54 9.15 -17.56
N ASP A 81 17.46 9.25 -16.79
CA ASP A 81 17.49 9.50 -15.34
C ASP A 81 16.57 8.53 -14.57
N TRP A 82 16.77 8.45 -13.25
CA TRP A 82 15.97 7.64 -12.34
C TRP A 82 14.64 8.32 -11.98
N ARG A 83 13.59 7.52 -11.83
CA ARG A 83 12.30 7.94 -11.27
C ARG A 83 12.13 7.30 -9.91
N TYR A 84 12.06 8.12 -8.86
CA TYR A 84 11.97 7.65 -7.48
C TYR A 84 10.55 7.78 -6.95
N GLY A 85 10.07 6.71 -6.31
CA GLY A 85 8.78 6.71 -5.63
C GLY A 85 8.82 5.85 -4.38
N VAL A 86 7.94 6.15 -3.42
CA VAL A 86 7.73 5.33 -2.23
C VAL A 86 6.34 4.73 -2.31
N ILE A 87 6.26 3.40 -2.20
CA ILE A 87 5.00 2.69 -2.08
C ILE A 87 4.73 2.43 -0.60
N LEU A 88 3.57 2.85 -0.12
CA LEU A 88 3.06 2.46 1.19
C LEU A 88 1.67 1.84 0.98
N SER A 89 1.53 0.58 1.38
CA SER A 89 0.27 -0.16 1.31
C SER A 89 -0.29 -0.38 2.71
N TYR A 90 -1.61 -0.26 2.82
CA TYR A 90 -2.36 -0.38 4.06
C TYR A 90 -3.40 -1.47 3.89
N SER A 91 -3.49 -2.39 4.86
CA SER A 91 -4.48 -3.45 4.90
C SER A 91 -5.48 -3.21 6.02
N LEU A 92 -6.63 -3.90 5.96
CA LEU A 92 -7.52 -4.00 7.11
C LEU A 92 -6.77 -4.57 8.32
N GLY A 93 -7.06 -4.10 9.53
CA GLY A 93 -6.31 -4.44 10.75
C GLY A 93 -6.40 -5.91 11.18
N TRP A 94 -7.32 -6.70 10.62
CA TRP A 94 -7.41 -8.15 10.83
C TRP A 94 -6.66 -8.97 9.77
N LEU A 95 -6.05 -8.30 8.77
CA LEU A 95 -5.20 -8.93 7.78
C LEU A 95 -3.73 -8.85 8.17
N ARG A 96 -2.96 -9.84 7.72
CA ARG A 96 -1.52 -9.81 7.84
C ARG A 96 -0.93 -8.76 6.90
N GLN A 97 -0.12 -7.85 7.44
CA GLN A 97 0.68 -6.90 6.66
C GLN A 97 1.73 -7.61 5.82
N GLU A 98 2.10 -7.01 4.69
CA GLU A 98 3.13 -7.54 3.77
C GLU A 98 4.53 -7.56 4.41
N GLU A 99 4.88 -6.52 5.16
CA GLU A 99 6.10 -6.46 5.97
C GLU A 99 5.79 -6.80 7.44
N ASN A 100 6.75 -7.44 8.11
CA ASN A 100 6.57 -7.88 9.49
C ASN A 100 7.01 -6.80 10.49
N GLN A 101 6.19 -5.77 10.64
CA GLN A 101 6.49 -4.63 11.50
C GLN A 101 6.85 -5.02 12.95
N TYR A 102 6.30 -6.11 13.49
CA TYR A 102 6.64 -6.60 14.84
C TYR A 102 8.09 -7.10 14.99
N LEU A 103 8.71 -7.57 13.91
CA LEU A 103 10.11 -7.99 13.90
C LEU A 103 11.04 -6.88 13.40
N ASP A 104 10.56 -6.10 12.44
CA ASP A 104 11.37 -5.13 11.72
C ASP A 104 11.51 -3.79 12.47
N LEU A 105 10.58 -3.48 13.40
CA LEU A 105 10.63 -2.29 14.25
C LEU A 105 11.11 -2.62 15.67
N PRO A 106 12.35 -2.24 16.04
CA PRO A 106 12.82 -2.31 17.41
C PRO A 106 11.91 -1.54 18.38
N PRO A 107 11.67 -2.05 19.60
CA PRO A 107 10.89 -1.36 20.63
C PRO A 107 11.33 0.08 20.90
N SER A 108 12.65 0.34 20.84
CA SER A 108 13.21 1.67 21.06
C SER A 108 12.83 2.70 19.99
N LEU A 109 12.63 2.28 18.73
CA LEU A 109 12.13 3.17 17.68
C LEU A 109 10.63 3.39 17.84
N LEU A 110 9.89 2.32 18.16
CA LEU A 110 8.45 2.40 18.38
C LEU A 110 8.09 3.35 19.53
N ALA A 111 8.90 3.39 20.59
CA ALA A 111 8.72 4.27 21.74
C ALA A 111 8.63 5.75 21.35
N GLY A 112 9.47 6.17 20.40
CA GLY A 112 9.53 7.55 19.92
C GLY A 112 8.48 7.90 18.86
N MET A 113 7.68 6.94 18.39
CA MET A 113 6.65 7.18 17.38
C MET A 113 5.36 7.74 17.99
N SER A 114 4.59 8.49 17.19
CA SER A 114 3.25 8.93 17.60
C SER A 114 2.30 7.74 17.69
N GLU A 115 1.20 7.90 18.44
CA GLU A 115 0.19 6.83 18.55
C GLU A 115 -0.42 6.49 17.20
N GLU A 116 -0.60 7.47 16.31
CA GLU A 116 -1.12 7.24 14.96
C GLU A 116 -0.19 6.34 14.13
N ILE A 117 1.13 6.52 14.25
CA ILE A 117 2.10 5.65 13.56
C ILE A 117 2.10 4.25 14.17
N LYS A 118 2.04 4.15 15.51
CA LYS A 118 1.93 2.85 16.20
C LYS A 118 0.68 2.08 15.74
N ASP A 119 -0.43 2.78 15.58
CA ASP A 119 -1.68 2.24 15.04
C ASP A 119 -1.51 1.75 13.60
N LEU A 120 -0.87 2.54 12.73
CA LEU A 120 -0.64 2.20 11.32
C LEU A 120 0.30 1.02 11.12
N VAL A 121 1.35 0.89 11.93
CA VAL A 121 2.28 -0.25 11.87
C VAL A 121 1.70 -1.52 12.49
N GLY A 122 0.47 -1.47 13.04
CA GLY A 122 -0.27 -2.64 13.48
C GLY A 122 0.09 -3.12 14.89
N TYR A 123 0.73 -2.27 15.71
CA TYR A 123 1.12 -2.65 17.07
C TYR A 123 -0.06 -2.84 18.04
N PRO A 124 -1.14 -2.04 17.99
CA PRO A 124 -2.33 -2.27 18.81
C PRO A 124 -3.13 -3.52 18.42
N MET A 125 -4.00 -3.94 19.33
CA MET A 125 -5.01 -4.96 19.06
C MET A 125 -6.00 -4.48 18.00
N HIS A 126 -6.43 -5.39 17.12
CA HIS A 126 -7.59 -5.18 16.25
C HIS A 126 -8.75 -6.06 16.74
N GLY A 127 -9.66 -5.49 17.52
CA GLY A 127 -10.72 -6.26 18.18
C GLY A 127 -10.12 -7.31 19.13
N SER A 128 -10.38 -8.59 18.88
CA SER A 128 -9.79 -9.70 19.64
C SER A 128 -8.49 -10.27 19.03
N LEU A 129 -7.98 -9.67 17.95
CA LEU A 129 -6.75 -10.09 17.28
C LEU A 129 -5.55 -9.29 17.81
N GLY A 130 -4.43 -9.99 18.05
CA GLY A 130 -3.22 -9.38 18.61
C GLY A 130 -3.31 -9.07 20.11
N PHE A 131 -4.15 -9.80 20.85
CA PHE A 131 -4.48 -9.51 22.26
C PHE A 131 -3.25 -9.33 23.17
N TYR A 132 -3.20 -8.22 23.90
CA TYR A 132 -2.22 -7.95 24.95
C TYR A 132 -2.87 -7.18 26.10
N ASP A 133 -2.27 -7.22 27.29
CA ASP A 133 -2.71 -6.41 28.43
C ASP A 133 -2.28 -4.94 28.21
N PRO A 134 -3.21 -3.99 28.02
CA PRO A 134 -2.86 -2.59 27.79
C PRO A 134 -2.13 -1.93 28.96
N SER A 135 -2.25 -2.47 30.18
CA SER A 135 -1.50 -2.01 31.35
C SER A 135 -0.05 -2.48 31.36
N LEU A 136 0.25 -3.54 30.60
CA LEU A 136 1.61 -4.01 30.33
C LEU A 136 2.21 -3.39 29.07
N ARG A 137 1.57 -2.36 28.46
CA ARG A 137 2.17 -1.61 27.34
C ARG A 137 3.59 -1.25 27.76
N ALA A 138 4.53 -1.88 27.06
CA ALA A 138 5.87 -2.16 27.55
C ALA A 138 6.44 -1.01 28.39
N LEU A 139 6.81 -1.33 29.63
CA LEU A 139 7.61 -0.49 30.52
C LEU A 139 8.98 -0.09 29.91
N GLU A 140 9.25 -0.51 28.67
CA GLU A 140 10.42 -0.18 27.85
C GLU A 140 10.10 0.71 26.63
N ILE A 141 8.82 1.07 26.40
CA ILE A 141 8.34 1.84 25.23
C ILE A 141 7.70 3.19 25.64
N SER A 142 7.60 3.50 26.94
CA SER A 142 7.18 4.81 27.45
C SER A 142 8.36 5.75 27.66
#